data_AF-A0A7G6ADG4-F1
#
_entry.id   AF-A0A7G6ADG4-F1
#
_cell.length_a   1.000
_cell.length_b   1.000
_cell.length_c   1.000
_cell.angle_alpha   90.00
_cell.angle_beta   90.00
_cell.angle_gamma   90.00
#
_symmetry.space_group_name_H-M   'P 1'
#
loop_
_entity.id
_entity.type
_entity.pdbx_description
1 polymer ?
#
loop_
_entity_poly.entity_id
_entity_poly.type
_entity_poly.pdbx_seq_one_letter_code
_entity_poly.pdbx_strand_id
1 'polypeptide(L)'
;MFAIPEQFSNATKANFESQFALLSSLTAKTFESMEKLVELNLATAREVMAGNSTTARQLLSAKDPQEFLQLSAAQAQPTAEKALSYNRQLAAIATGTGAEFSKAAESQIVEANRKVIALVDEVSKNAPAGSETFVAAVKTAISNANAGYEQFSKTTKQAVEAIESNVNAAVSQFSQAAAKAPGAAANAAAAAAA
;
A
#
# COMPACT_ATOMS: atom_id res chain seq x y z
N MET A 1 -14.20 -48.00 -16.83
CA MET A 1 -15.03 -47.61 -15.66
C MET A 1 -14.73 -46.14 -15.42
N PHE A 2 -15.70 -45.26 -15.64
CA PHE A 2 -15.47 -43.81 -15.75
C PHE A 2 -15.06 -43.21 -14.39
N ALA A 3 -13.80 -42.78 -14.27
CA ALA A 3 -13.26 -42.03 -13.12
C ALA A 3 -13.75 -40.57 -13.06
N ILE A 4 -14.64 -40.19 -13.99
CA ILE A 4 -15.17 -38.83 -14.14
C ILE A 4 -15.83 -38.30 -12.84
N PRO A 5 -16.62 -39.08 -12.07
CA PRO A 5 -17.24 -38.58 -10.84
C PRO A 5 -16.23 -38.28 -9.73
N GLU A 6 -15.23 -39.15 -9.56
CA GLU A 6 -14.14 -39.01 -8.57
C GLU A 6 -13.23 -37.83 -8.91
N GLN A 7 -12.83 -37.68 -10.17
CA GLN A 7 -12.02 -36.54 -10.61
C GLN A 7 -12.78 -35.21 -10.52
N PHE A 8 -14.07 -35.19 -10.83
CA PHE A 8 -14.91 -33.99 -10.61
C PHE A 8 -15.03 -33.64 -9.13
N SER A 9 -15.24 -34.63 -8.25
CA SER A 9 -15.32 -34.40 -6.81
C SER A 9 -14.02 -33.82 -6.25
N ASN A 10 -12.87 -34.40 -6.61
CA ASN A 10 -11.56 -33.95 -6.17
C ASN A 10 -11.17 -32.57 -6.75
N ALA A 11 -11.46 -32.31 -8.02
CA ALA A 11 -11.22 -31.01 -8.65
C ALA A 11 -12.10 -29.91 -8.04
N THR A 12 -13.38 -30.20 -7.77
CA THR A 12 -14.28 -29.26 -7.09
C THR A 12 -13.79 -28.97 -5.67
N LYS A 13 -13.39 -30.01 -4.93
CA LYS A 13 -12.86 -29.86 -3.56
C LYS A 13 -11.59 -29.00 -3.54
N ALA A 14 -10.63 -29.27 -4.41
CA ALA A 14 -9.40 -28.49 -4.51
C ALA A 14 -9.65 -27.02 -4.87
N ASN A 15 -10.67 -26.72 -5.70
CA ASN A 15 -11.05 -25.35 -6.00
C ASN A 15 -11.69 -24.65 -4.78
N PHE A 16 -12.52 -25.33 -4.00
CA PHE A 16 -13.07 -24.78 -2.75
C PHE A 16 -11.97 -24.52 -1.72
N GLU A 17 -11.01 -25.44 -1.56
CA GLU A 17 -9.88 -25.27 -0.65
C GLU A 17 -9.00 -24.08 -1.06
N SER A 18 -8.71 -23.91 -2.36
CA SER A 18 -7.96 -22.75 -2.87
C SER A 18 -8.70 -21.42 -2.64
N GLN A 19 -10.01 -21.38 -2.91
CA GLN A 19 -10.82 -20.18 -2.66
C GLN A 19 -10.91 -19.85 -1.17
N PHE A 20 -11.07 -20.86 -0.32
CA PHE A 20 -11.11 -20.67 1.13
C PHE A 20 -9.75 -20.21 1.68
N ALA A 21 -8.65 -20.79 1.20
CA ALA A 21 -7.31 -20.37 1.57
C ALA A 21 -7.02 -18.93 1.14
N LEU A 22 -7.42 -18.54 -0.07
CA LEU A 22 -7.32 -17.15 -0.54
C LEU A 22 -8.13 -16.21 0.36
N LEU A 23 -9.40 -16.52 0.61
CA LEU A 23 -10.26 -15.69 1.45
C LEU A 23 -9.69 -15.55 2.86
N SER A 24 -9.26 -16.66 3.47
CA SER A 24 -8.64 -16.67 4.79
C SER A 24 -7.37 -15.83 4.83
N SER A 25 -6.51 -15.96 3.82
CA SER A 25 -5.28 -15.16 3.69
C SER A 25 -5.59 -13.66 3.56
N LEU A 26 -6.54 -13.29 2.70
CA LEU A 26 -6.95 -11.90 2.51
C LEU A 26 -7.60 -11.30 3.75
N THR A 27 -8.44 -12.08 4.44
CA THR A 27 -9.03 -11.69 5.72
C THR A 27 -7.94 -11.48 6.76
N ALA A 28 -7.00 -12.42 6.90
CA ALA A 28 -5.87 -12.27 7.83
C ALA A 28 -5.04 -11.02 7.51
N LYS A 29 -4.75 -10.74 6.24
CA LYS A 29 -4.05 -9.51 5.82
C LYS A 29 -4.83 -8.24 6.09
N THR A 30 -6.15 -8.28 5.99
CA THR A 30 -7.01 -7.15 6.36
C THR A 30 -6.92 -6.88 7.86
N PHE A 31 -7.01 -7.92 8.70
CA PHE A 31 -6.84 -7.79 10.15
C PHE A 31 -5.44 -7.27 10.52
N GLU A 32 -4.37 -7.81 9.92
CA GLU A 32 -3.00 -7.33 10.13
C GLU A 32 -2.85 -5.84 9.77
N SER A 33 -3.51 -5.40 8.70
CA SER A 33 -3.50 -3.98 8.27
C SER A 33 -4.24 -3.08 9.26
N MET A 34 -5.37 -3.55 9.81
CA MET A 34 -6.10 -2.84 10.86
C MET A 34 -5.29 -2.77 12.16
N GLU A 35 -4.62 -3.85 12.55
CA GLU A 35 -3.73 -3.87 13.72
C GLU A 35 -2.63 -2.82 13.58
N LYS A 36 -1.95 -2.79 12.42
CA LYS A 36 -0.93 -1.77 12.12
C LYS A 36 -1.48 -0.34 12.17
N LEU A 37 -2.71 -0.12 11.69
CA LEU A 37 -3.35 1.18 11.75
C LEU A 37 -3.66 1.61 13.19
N VAL A 38 -4.18 0.69 14.01
CA VAL A 38 -4.46 0.94 15.43
C VAL A 38 -3.17 1.19 16.20
N GLU A 39 -2.13 0.41 15.93
CA GLU A 39 -0.80 0.58 16.51
C GLU A 39 -0.22 1.95 16.17
N LEU A 40 -0.29 2.37 14.89
CA LEU A 40 0.12 3.70 14.45
C LEU A 40 -0.60 4.82 15.22
N ASN A 41 -1.94 4.73 15.34
CA ASN A 41 -2.74 5.71 16.05
C ASN A 41 -2.37 5.77 17.55
N LEU A 42 -2.20 4.61 18.19
CA LEU A 42 -1.84 4.53 19.60
C LEU A 42 -0.41 5.06 19.86
N ALA A 43 0.55 4.71 19.01
CA ALA A 43 1.92 5.22 19.07
C ALA A 43 1.93 6.74 18.94
N THR A 44 1.20 7.28 17.96
CA THR A 44 1.06 8.72 17.74
C THR A 44 0.41 9.42 18.93
N ALA A 45 -0.67 8.86 19.49
CA ALA A 45 -1.32 9.43 20.67
C ALA A 45 -0.39 9.46 21.89
N ARG A 46 0.37 8.38 22.11
CA ARG A 46 1.39 8.33 23.18
C ARG A 46 2.49 9.37 22.96
N GLU A 47 2.98 9.51 21.73
CA GLU A 47 4.01 10.47 21.37
C GLU A 47 3.53 11.92 21.57
N VAL A 48 2.30 12.24 21.14
CA VAL A 48 1.69 13.56 21.35
C VAL A 48 1.52 13.85 22.84
N MET A 49 1.03 12.89 23.62
CA MET A 49 0.84 13.07 25.06
C MET A 49 2.17 13.29 25.80
N ALA A 50 3.21 12.50 25.47
CA ALA A 50 4.55 12.67 26.03
C ALA A 50 5.18 14.01 25.60
N GLY A 51 5.03 14.40 24.34
CA GLY A 51 5.57 15.66 23.80
C GLY A 51 4.89 16.90 24.36
N ASN A 52 3.57 16.86 24.59
CA ASN A 52 2.81 18.00 25.09
C ASN A 52 3.16 18.37 26.54
N SER A 53 3.50 17.40 27.41
CA SER A 53 3.92 17.71 28.79
C SER A 53 5.23 18.52 28.81
N THR A 54 6.21 18.11 28.00
CA THR A 54 7.49 18.83 27.86
C THR A 54 7.30 20.20 27.23
N THR A 55 6.54 20.26 26.13
CA THR A 55 6.23 21.52 25.42
C THR A 55 5.49 22.50 26.33
N ALA A 56 4.49 22.03 27.08
CA ALA A 56 3.73 22.87 28.00
C ALA A 56 4.61 23.41 29.12
N ARG A 57 5.52 22.60 29.69
CA ARG A 57 6.48 23.07 30.70
C ARG A 57 7.43 24.13 30.13
N GLN A 58 7.92 23.95 28.91
CA GLN A 58 8.78 24.92 28.24
C GLN A 58 8.04 26.25 28.02
N LEU A 59 6.83 26.20 27.46
CA LEU A 59 6.01 27.40 27.23
C LEU A 59 5.63 28.11 28.53
N LEU A 60 5.30 27.38 29.60
CA LEU A 60 4.98 27.95 30.92
C LEU A 60 6.20 28.52 31.65
N SER A 61 7.42 28.12 31.24
CA SER A 61 8.68 28.64 31.80
C SER A 61 9.21 29.86 31.05
N ALA A 62 8.50 30.34 30.03
CA ALA A 62 8.87 31.55 29.29
C ALA A 62 8.86 32.77 30.22
N LYS A 63 9.92 33.58 30.17
CA LYS A 63 10.13 34.73 31.04
C LYS A 63 9.39 35.98 30.55
N ASP A 64 9.13 36.05 29.25
CA ASP A 64 8.45 37.17 28.61
C ASP A 64 7.68 36.72 27.34
N PRO A 65 6.80 37.59 26.79
CA PRO A 65 6.03 37.27 25.58
C PRO A 65 6.90 36.97 24.35
N GLN A 66 8.12 37.49 24.28
CA GLN A 66 9.01 37.29 23.15
C GLN A 66 9.63 35.87 23.20
N GLU A 67 10.03 35.40 24.37
CA GLU A 67 10.47 34.02 24.61
C GLU A 67 9.32 33.03 24.37
N PHE A 68 8.08 33.37 24.77
CA PHE A 68 6.90 32.55 24.48
C PHE A 68 6.67 32.37 22.96
N LEU A 69 6.73 33.46 22.19
CA LEU A 69 6.57 33.39 20.73
C LEU A 69 7.67 32.58 20.05
N GLN A 70 8.92 32.72 20.52
CA GLN A 70 10.05 31.93 20.01
C GLN A 70 9.88 30.44 20.30
N LEU A 71 9.51 30.08 21.54
CA LEU A 71 9.25 28.70 21.93
C LEU A 71 8.06 28.11 21.16
N SER A 72 7.01 28.89 20.92
CA SER A 72 5.85 28.46 20.14
C SER A 72 6.22 28.23 18.66
N ALA A 73 7.02 29.12 18.08
CA ALA A 73 7.54 28.97 16.71
C ALA A 73 8.46 27.75 16.57
N ALA A 74 9.27 27.45 17.59
CA ALA A 74 10.15 26.27 17.60
C ALA A 74 9.39 24.94 17.51
N GLN A 75 8.09 24.91 17.86
CA GLN A 75 7.26 23.72 17.76
C GLN A 75 6.73 23.44 16.34
N ALA A 76 6.82 24.39 15.41
CA ALA A 76 6.29 24.23 14.06
C ALA A 76 7.01 23.10 13.29
N GLN A 77 8.34 23.07 13.36
CA GLN A 77 9.15 22.04 12.71
C GLN A 77 8.87 20.62 13.27
N PRO A 78 8.99 20.35 14.58
CA PRO A 78 8.75 19.01 15.12
C PRO A 78 7.30 18.55 14.93
N THR A 79 6.31 19.45 14.99
CA THR A 79 4.90 19.10 14.74
C THR A 79 4.70 18.58 13.33
N ALA A 80 5.32 19.24 12.36
CA ALA A 80 5.15 18.86 10.97
C ALA A 80 6.04 17.67 10.57
N GLU A 81 7.21 17.47 11.19
CA GLU A 81 7.97 16.21 11.09
C GLU A 81 7.15 15.01 11.60
N LYS A 82 6.42 15.17 12.71
CA LYS A 82 5.50 14.13 13.22
C LYS A 82 4.35 13.85 12.26
N ALA A 83 3.71 14.89 11.74
CA ALA A 83 2.64 14.74 10.75
C ALA A 83 3.14 14.02 9.49
N LEU A 84 4.36 14.33 9.06
CA LEU A 84 4.99 13.70 7.90
C LEU A 84 5.34 12.23 8.14
N SER A 85 5.87 11.91 9.33
CA SER A 85 6.13 10.53 9.75
C SER A 85 4.85 9.70 9.79
N TYR A 86 3.77 10.25 10.38
CA TYR A 86 2.45 9.61 10.40
C TYR A 86 1.94 9.32 8.98
N ASN A 87 1.99 10.31 8.08
CA ASN A 87 1.55 10.13 6.69
C ASN A 87 2.39 9.10 5.92
N ARG A 88 3.71 9.06 6.16
CA ARG A 88 4.60 8.04 5.59
C ARG A 88 4.23 6.63 6.06
N GLN A 89 4.03 6.46 7.37
CA GLN A 89 3.65 5.17 7.95
C GLN A 89 2.26 4.73 7.47
N LEU A 90 1.30 5.66 7.37
CA LEU A 90 -0.01 5.40 6.81
C LEU A 90 0.06 4.98 5.33
N ALA A 91 0.85 5.69 4.52
CA ALA A 91 1.07 5.35 3.11
C ALA A 91 1.74 3.96 2.97
N ALA A 92 2.70 3.63 3.85
CA ALA A 92 3.34 2.32 3.87
C ALA A 92 2.36 1.19 4.23
N ILE A 93 1.44 1.42 5.18
CA ILE A 93 0.37 0.46 5.50
C ILE A 93 -0.51 0.25 4.25
N ALA A 94 -1.02 1.32 3.66
CA ALA A 94 -1.93 1.24 2.52
C ALA A 94 -1.29 0.56 1.28
N THR A 95 -0.06 0.95 0.93
CA THR A 95 0.68 0.35 -0.19
C THR A 95 1.05 -1.11 0.08
N GLY A 96 1.45 -1.45 1.31
CA GLY A 96 1.70 -2.82 1.73
C GLY A 96 0.45 -3.70 1.64
N THR A 97 -0.71 -3.22 2.09
CA THR A 97 -1.98 -3.93 1.95
C THR A 97 -2.31 -4.14 0.47
N GLY A 98 -2.20 -3.09 -0.35
CA GLY A 98 -2.44 -3.18 -1.80
C GLY A 98 -1.55 -4.23 -2.48
N ALA A 99 -0.27 -4.30 -2.11
CA ALA A 99 0.67 -5.26 -2.67
C ALA A 99 0.29 -6.72 -2.34
N GLU A 100 -0.17 -7.00 -1.12
CA GLU A 100 -0.62 -8.34 -0.72
C GLU A 100 -1.89 -8.77 -1.49
N PHE A 101 -2.83 -7.84 -1.71
CA PHE A 101 -4.03 -8.08 -2.51
C PHE A 101 -3.68 -8.33 -3.98
N SER A 102 -2.79 -7.52 -4.55
CA SER A 102 -2.30 -7.74 -5.91
C SER A 102 -1.67 -9.12 -6.02
N LYS A 103 -0.72 -9.47 -5.15
CA LYS A 103 -0.08 -10.79 -5.13
C LYS A 103 -1.06 -11.96 -5.06
N ALA A 104 -2.13 -11.83 -4.28
CA ALA A 104 -3.18 -12.85 -4.22
C ALA A 104 -3.91 -13.00 -5.57
N ALA A 105 -4.22 -11.89 -6.24
CA ALA A 105 -4.79 -11.89 -7.59
C ALA A 105 -3.82 -12.47 -8.63
N GLU A 106 -2.53 -12.12 -8.55
CA GLU A 106 -1.47 -12.66 -9.41
C GLU A 106 -1.42 -14.19 -9.31
N SER A 107 -1.40 -14.72 -8.08
CA SER A 107 -1.37 -16.17 -7.84
C SER A 107 -2.56 -16.90 -8.47
N GLN A 108 -3.77 -16.34 -8.38
CA GLN A 108 -4.96 -16.94 -8.96
C GLN A 108 -4.96 -16.93 -10.49
N ILE A 109 -4.48 -15.84 -11.10
CA ILE A 109 -4.35 -15.74 -12.55
C ILE A 109 -3.35 -16.78 -13.07
N VAL A 110 -2.21 -16.94 -12.39
CA VAL A 110 -1.20 -17.94 -12.74
C VAL A 110 -1.76 -19.36 -12.62
N GLU A 111 -2.46 -19.68 -11.54
CA GLU A 111 -3.10 -20.99 -11.38
C GLU A 111 -4.17 -21.26 -12.45
N ALA A 112 -5.01 -20.27 -12.74
CA ALA A 112 -6.05 -20.39 -13.76
C ALA A 112 -5.44 -20.63 -15.15
N ASN A 113 -4.43 -19.86 -15.53
CA ASN A 113 -3.70 -20.05 -16.79
C ASN A 113 -3.10 -21.45 -16.87
N ARG A 114 -2.46 -21.94 -15.80
CA ARG A 114 -1.90 -23.30 -15.77
C ARG A 114 -2.97 -24.36 -15.98
N LYS A 115 -4.13 -24.24 -15.32
CA LYS A 115 -5.27 -25.17 -15.47
C LYS A 115 -5.81 -25.16 -16.90
N VAL A 116 -5.97 -23.99 -17.51
CA VAL A 116 -6.45 -23.87 -18.90
C VAL A 116 -5.45 -24.45 -19.89
N ILE A 117 -4.14 -24.18 -19.75
CA ILE A 117 -3.10 -24.75 -20.61
C ILE A 117 -3.11 -26.27 -20.53
N ALA A 118 -3.17 -26.84 -19.31
CA ALA A 118 -3.23 -28.28 -19.13
C ALA A 118 -4.46 -28.90 -19.82
N LEU A 119 -5.62 -28.26 -19.70
CA LEU A 119 -6.86 -28.70 -20.36
C LEU A 119 -6.74 -28.63 -21.89
N VAL A 120 -6.16 -27.55 -22.43
CA VAL A 120 -5.94 -27.38 -23.86
C VAL A 120 -4.98 -28.44 -24.40
N ASP A 121 -3.90 -28.74 -23.68
CA ASP A 121 -2.94 -29.77 -24.07
C ASP A 121 -3.56 -31.17 -24.05
N GLU A 122 -4.40 -31.47 -23.05
CA GLU A 122 -5.12 -32.74 -22.94
C GLU A 122 -6.18 -32.91 -24.02
N VAL A 123 -6.93 -31.84 -24.33
CA VAL A 123 -7.88 -31.84 -25.44
C VAL A 123 -7.16 -31.96 -26.78
N SER A 124 -6.08 -31.20 -27.01
CA SER A 124 -5.34 -31.20 -28.27
C SER A 124 -4.74 -32.56 -28.61
N LYS A 125 -4.27 -33.32 -27.60
CA LYS A 125 -3.76 -34.68 -27.77
C LYS A 125 -4.84 -35.70 -28.17
N ASN A 126 -6.11 -35.40 -27.86
CA ASN A 126 -7.25 -36.30 -28.06
C ASN A 126 -8.29 -35.75 -29.05
N ALA A 127 -8.00 -34.62 -29.72
CA ALA A 127 -8.99 -33.90 -30.50
C ALA A 127 -9.13 -34.46 -31.93
N PRO A 128 -10.37 -34.53 -32.47
CA PRO A 128 -10.60 -34.85 -33.88
C PRO A 128 -9.98 -33.78 -34.81
N ALA A 129 -9.72 -34.17 -36.06
CA ALA A 129 -9.31 -33.22 -37.11
C ALA A 129 -10.33 -32.07 -37.25
N GLY A 130 -9.85 -30.82 -37.34
CA GLY A 130 -10.68 -29.61 -37.43
C GLY A 130 -10.79 -28.79 -36.12
N SER A 131 -10.12 -29.20 -35.05
CA SER A 131 -10.09 -28.52 -33.75
C SER A 131 -9.04 -27.41 -33.65
N GLU A 132 -8.19 -27.24 -34.67
CA GLU A 132 -7.04 -26.32 -34.66
C GLU A 132 -7.47 -24.85 -34.43
N THR A 133 -8.61 -24.44 -35.00
CA THR A 133 -9.15 -23.08 -34.86
C THR A 133 -9.58 -22.76 -33.43
N PHE A 134 -10.14 -23.75 -32.72
CA PHE A 134 -10.56 -23.57 -31.32
C PHE A 134 -9.35 -23.51 -30.38
N VAL A 135 -8.37 -24.40 -30.58
CA VAL A 135 -7.10 -24.37 -29.83
C VAL A 135 -6.36 -23.04 -30.04
N ALA A 136 -6.33 -22.52 -31.27
CA ALA A 136 -5.75 -21.23 -31.58
C ALA A 136 -6.50 -20.07 -30.87
N ALA A 137 -7.84 -20.09 -30.86
CA ALA A 137 -8.63 -19.09 -30.16
C ALA A 137 -8.36 -19.09 -28.64
N VAL A 138 -8.26 -20.26 -28.02
CA VAL A 138 -7.95 -20.38 -26.58
C VAL A 138 -6.53 -19.89 -26.28
N LYS A 139 -5.54 -20.23 -27.11
CA LYS A 139 -4.17 -19.69 -26.97
C LYS A 139 -4.13 -18.17 -27.06
N THR A 140 -4.89 -17.58 -27.99
CA THR A 140 -5.03 -16.12 -28.09
C THR A 140 -5.67 -15.51 -26.85
N ALA A 141 -6.72 -16.15 -26.30
CA ALA A 141 -7.35 -15.70 -25.06
C ALA A 141 -6.37 -15.72 -23.87
N ILE A 142 -5.57 -16.78 -23.72
CA ILE A 142 -4.51 -16.88 -22.71
C ILE A 142 -3.47 -15.78 -22.90
N SER A 143 -3.02 -15.56 -24.14
CA SER A 143 -2.06 -14.50 -24.46
C SER A 143 -2.59 -13.12 -24.09
N ASN A 144 -3.86 -12.84 -24.42
CA ASN A 144 -4.51 -11.57 -24.07
C ASN A 144 -4.69 -11.41 -22.56
N ALA A 145 -5.03 -12.49 -21.85
CA ALA A 145 -5.11 -12.48 -20.38
C ALA A 145 -3.74 -12.18 -19.74
N ASN A 146 -2.67 -12.79 -20.25
CA ASN A 146 -1.30 -12.52 -19.79
C ASN A 146 -0.87 -11.07 -20.05
N ALA A 147 -1.18 -10.53 -21.23
CA ALA A 147 -0.91 -9.12 -21.55
C ALA A 147 -1.71 -8.16 -20.67
N GLY A 148 -2.99 -8.45 -20.42
CA GLY A 148 -3.83 -7.68 -19.49
C GLY A 148 -3.30 -7.71 -18.07
N TYR A 149 -2.81 -8.87 -17.63
CA TYR A 149 -2.15 -9.03 -16.33
C TYR A 149 -0.86 -8.20 -16.22
N GLU A 150 0.02 -8.27 -17.22
CA GLU A 150 1.26 -7.49 -17.23
C GLU A 150 0.96 -5.98 -17.18
N GLN A 151 -0.06 -5.53 -17.92
CA GLN A 151 -0.53 -4.16 -17.88
C GLN A 151 -1.10 -3.77 -16.50
N PHE A 152 -1.86 -4.66 -15.85
CA PHE A 152 -2.38 -4.44 -14.50
C PHE A 152 -1.22 -4.31 -13.50
N SER A 153 -0.30 -5.28 -13.47
CA SER A 153 0.85 -5.29 -12.56
C SER A 153 1.72 -4.04 -12.75
N LYS A 154 1.96 -3.62 -14.01
CA LYS A 154 2.64 -2.37 -14.33
C LYS A 154 1.91 -1.15 -13.80
N THR A 155 0.59 -1.07 -14.00
CA THR A 155 -0.24 0.05 -13.51
C THR A 155 -0.21 0.12 -11.99
N THR A 156 -0.34 -1.02 -11.30
CA THR A 156 -0.23 -1.09 -9.84
C THR A 156 1.13 -0.59 -9.37
N LYS A 157 2.22 -1.05 -9.99
CA LYS A 157 3.57 -0.61 -9.63
C LYS A 157 3.74 0.90 -9.83
N GLN A 158 3.26 1.44 -10.93
CA GLN A 158 3.28 2.89 -11.18
C GLN A 158 2.47 3.66 -10.13
N ALA A 159 1.34 3.13 -9.69
CA ALA A 159 0.55 3.76 -8.63
C ALA A 159 1.29 3.78 -7.29
N VAL A 160 1.98 2.68 -6.93
CA VAL A 160 2.82 2.62 -5.73
C VAL A 160 3.97 3.61 -5.83
N GLU A 161 4.71 3.62 -6.94
CA GLU A 161 5.81 4.56 -7.19
C GLU A 161 5.34 6.02 -7.14
N ALA A 162 4.15 6.32 -7.67
CA ALA A 162 3.57 7.66 -7.62
C ALA A 162 3.24 8.09 -6.18
N ILE A 163 2.69 7.19 -5.35
CA ILE A 163 2.43 7.44 -3.93
C ILE A 163 3.76 7.71 -3.20
N GLU A 164 4.77 6.85 -3.39
CA GLU A 164 6.09 7.01 -2.77
C GLU A 164 6.76 8.32 -3.19
N SER A 165 6.72 8.65 -4.48
CA SER A 165 7.25 9.90 -5.02
C SER A 165 6.53 11.12 -4.45
N ASN A 166 5.20 11.12 -4.41
CA ASN A 166 4.42 12.24 -3.86
C ASN A 166 4.68 12.44 -2.37
N VAL A 167 4.78 11.35 -1.60
CA VAL A 167 5.15 11.41 -0.18
C VAL A 167 6.55 11.98 -0.03
N ASN A 168 7.54 11.49 -0.79
CA ASN A 168 8.91 11.98 -0.71
C ASN A 168 9.06 13.44 -1.18
N ALA A 169 8.30 13.85 -2.20
CA ALA A 169 8.25 15.23 -2.65
C ALA A 169 7.65 16.15 -1.59
N ALA A 170 6.53 15.76 -0.96
CA ALA A 170 5.93 16.49 0.14
C ALA A 170 6.90 16.63 1.32
N VAL A 171 7.65 15.57 1.64
CA VAL A 171 8.71 15.60 2.65
C VAL A 171 9.80 16.60 2.28
N SER A 172 10.33 16.53 1.06
CA SER A 172 11.42 17.40 0.63
C SER A 172 11.00 18.87 0.60
N GLN A 173 9.81 19.18 0.08
CA GLN A 173 9.25 20.53 0.10
C GLN A 173 9.06 21.04 1.52
N PHE A 174 8.54 20.18 2.40
CA PHE A 174 8.36 20.52 3.80
C PHE A 174 9.69 20.79 4.51
N SER A 175 10.68 19.91 4.36
CA SER A 175 12.03 20.10 4.92
C SER A 175 12.70 21.37 4.41
N GLN A 176 12.53 21.71 3.13
CA GLN A 176 13.03 22.97 2.56
C GLN A 176 12.30 24.20 3.11
N ALA A 177 10.99 24.13 3.33
CA ALA A 177 10.22 25.22 3.93
C ALA A 177 10.59 25.41 5.42
N ALA A 178 10.75 24.32 6.17
CA ALA A 178 11.21 24.33 7.56
C ALA A 178 12.65 24.87 7.68
N ALA A 179 13.54 24.53 6.75
CA ALA A 179 14.91 25.07 6.71
C ALA A 179 14.95 26.58 6.37
N LYS A 180 13.93 27.11 5.69
CA LYS A 180 13.78 28.55 5.38
C LYS A 180 13.03 29.34 6.45
N ALA A 181 12.30 28.67 7.35
CA ALA A 181 11.55 29.27 8.44
C ALA A 181 12.38 30.13 9.42
N PRO A 182 13.68 29.85 9.72
CA PRO A 182 14.49 30.73 10.55
C PRO A 182 14.61 32.16 9.99
N GLY A 183 14.57 32.32 8.66
CA GLY A 183 14.66 33.62 7.99
C GLY A 183 13.35 34.42 8.01
N ALA A 184 12.20 33.75 8.06
CA ALA A 184 10.89 34.39 8.09
C ALA A 184 10.58 35.00 9.48
N ALA A 185 10.98 34.30 10.56
CA ALA A 185 10.86 34.82 11.92
C ALA A 185 11.85 35.97 12.20
N ALA A 186 13.07 35.91 11.65
CA ALA A 186 14.05 36.98 11.74
C ALA A 186 13.62 38.26 11.00
N ASN A 187 13.01 38.12 9.81
CA ASN A 187 12.51 39.28 9.04
C ASN A 187 11.26 39.91 9.66
N ALA A 188 10.38 39.13 10.30
CA ALA A 188 9.22 39.67 11.00
C ALA A 188 9.63 40.43 12.27
N ALA A 189 10.68 39.99 12.98
CA ALA A 189 11.23 40.70 14.13
C ALA A 189 11.97 41.98 13.74
N ALA A 190 12.66 42.00 12.59
CA ALA A 190 13.33 43.19 12.06
C ALA A 190 12.33 44.26 11.56
N ALA A 191 11.21 43.85 10.97
CA ALA A 191 10.16 44.75 10.51
C ALA A 191 9.29 45.33 11.65
N ALA A 192 9.25 44.68 12.81
CA ALA A 192 8.56 45.18 14.00
C ALA A 192 9.45 46.09 14.88
N ALA A 193 10.76 46.17 14.57
CA ALA A 193 11.74 47.01 15.27
C ALA A 193 12.11 48.28 14.48
N ALA A 194 11.45 48.54 13.34
CA ALA A 194 11.57 49.73 12.50
C ALA A 194 10.28 50.55 12.55
#